data_AF-A0A317AYQ8-F1
#
_entry.id   AF-A0A317AYQ8-F1
#
_cell.length_a   1.000
_cell.length_b   1.000
_cell.length_c   1.000
_cell.angle_alpha   90.00
_cell.angle_beta   90.00
_cell.angle_gamma   90.00
#
_symmetry.space_group_name_H-M   'P 1'
#
loop_
_entity.id
_entity.type
_entity.pdbx_description
1 polymer ?
#
loop_
_entity_poly.entity_id
_entity_poly.type
_entity_poly.pdbx_seq_one_letter_code
_entity_poly.pdbx_strand_id
1 'polypeptide(L)' 'MLPYINAPFEYVANILGNSTDELKLIFTFYLSYPLAAVLKRIPDKEPWKKNMFVIG' A
#
# COMPACT_ATOMS: atom_id res chain seq x y z
N MET A 1 0.73 -15.15 -2.26
CA MET A 1 1.23 -13.75 -2.39
C MET A 1 1.26 -13.41 -3.87
N LEU A 2 0.95 -12.15 -4.22
CA LEU A 2 1.10 -11.69 -5.61
C LEU A 2 2.55 -11.94 -6.07
N PRO A 3 2.77 -12.55 -7.25
CA PRO A 3 4.12 -12.77 -7.75
C PRO A 3 4.93 -11.47 -7.73
N TYR A 4 6.18 -11.55 -7.30
CA TYR A 4 7.14 -10.44 -7.21
C TYR A 4 6.83 -9.32 -6.21
N ILE A 5 5.72 -9.39 -5.46
CA ILE A 5 5.38 -8.32 -4.50
C ILE A 5 6.42 -8.16 -3.38
N ASN A 6 7.13 -9.23 -3.04
CA ASN A 6 8.17 -9.22 -2.00
C ASN A 6 9.52 -8.70 -2.49
N ALA A 7 9.83 -8.81 -3.79
CA ALA A 7 11.15 -8.53 -4.34
C ALA A 7 11.72 -7.15 -3.95
N PRO A 8 10.96 -6.03 -4.02
CA PRO A 8 11.49 -4.73 -3.61
C PRO A 8 11.76 -4.65 -2.09
N PHE A 9 10.93 -5.29 -1.28
CA PHE A 9 11.08 -5.28 0.18
C PHE A 9 12.26 -6.14 0.62
N GLU A 10 12.47 -7.31 0.00
CA GLU A 10 13.62 -8.18 0.27
C GLU A 10 14.93 -7.50 -0.13
N TYR A 11 14.95 -6.80 -1.27
CA TYR A 11 16.11 -6.04 -1.70
C TYR A 11 16.51 -4.96 -0.67
N VAL A 12 15.54 -4.16 -0.21
CA VAL A 12 15.78 -3.10 0.77
C VAL A 12 16.11 -3.67 2.15
N ALA A 13 15.43 -4.75 2.57
CA ALA A 13 15.67 -5.45 3.83
C ALA A 13 17.12 -5.92 3.94
N ASN A 14 17.65 -6.54 2.88
CA ASN A 14 19.02 -7.03 2.81
C ASN A 14 20.07 -5.91 2.95
N ILE A 15 19.78 -4.71 2.44
CA ILE A 15 20.69 -3.55 2.55
C ILE A 15 20.66 -2.97 3.96
N LEU A 16 19.48 -2.90 4.58
CA LEU A 16 19.27 -2.25 5.88
C LEU A 16 19.47 -3.18 7.08
N GLY A 17 19.55 -4.50 6.86
CA GLY A 17 19.61 -5.49 7.94
C GLY A 17 18.29 -5.64 8.71
N ASN A 18 17.15 -5.30 8.10
CA ASN A 18 15.83 -5.34 8.72
C ASN A 18 15.00 -6.53 8.23
N SER A 19 13.89 -6.83 8.92
CA SER A 19 12.91 -7.81 8.44
C SER A 19 12.12 -7.28 7.23
N THR A 20 11.96 -8.11 6.21
CA THR A 20 11.13 -7.82 5.03
C THR A 20 9.69 -7.44 5.43
N ASP A 21 9.13 -8.07 6.46
CA ASP A 21 7.73 -7.86 6.85
C ASP A 21 7.53 -6.55 7.61
N GLU A 22 8.52 -6.10 8.38
CA GLU A 22 8.51 -4.78 9.02
C GLU A 22 8.50 -3.66 7.97
N LEU A 23 9.28 -3.81 6.89
CA LEU A 23 9.29 -2.85 5.79
C LEU A 23 7.94 -2.79 5.07
N LYS A 24 7.29 -3.95 4.85
CA LYS A 24 5.93 -3.98 4.26
C LYS A 24 4.91 -3.29 5.15
N LEU A 25 5.01 -3.49 6.46
CA LEU A 25 4.09 -2.87 7.43
C LEU A 25 4.23 -1.35 7.42
N ILE A 26 5.45 -0.83 7.53
CA ILE A 26 5.72 0.62 7.51
C ILE A 26 5.32 1.22 6.16
N PHE A 27 5.66 0.56 5.06
CA PHE A 27 5.24 0.99 3.71
C PHE A 27 3.73 1.11 3.59
N THR A 28 2.98 0.13 4.09
CA THR A 28 1.51 0.14 4.08
C THR A 28 0.96 1.28 4.91
N PHE A 29 1.57 1.55 6.08
CA PHE A 29 1.19 2.68 6.93
C PHE A 29 1.40 4.02 6.21
N TYR A 30 2.55 4.22 5.55
CA TYR A 30 2.79 5.45 4.78
C TYR A 30 1.90 5.58 3.55
N LEU A 31 1.63 4.48 2.84
CA LEU A 31 0.77 4.48 1.66
C LEU A 31 -0.70 4.79 2.00
N SER A 32 -1.15 4.51 3.24
CA SER A 32 -2.52 4.76 3.68
C SER A 32 -2.93 6.24 3.58
N TYR A 33 -2.04 7.17 3.91
CA TYR A 33 -2.30 8.61 3.89
C TYR A 33 -2.61 9.17 2.48
N PRO A 34 -1.75 8.98 1.46
CA PRO A 34 -2.05 9.43 0.11
C PRO A 34 -3.26 8.70 -0.48
N LEU A 35 -3.47 7.41 -0.18
CA LEU A 35 -4.67 6.69 -0.63
C LEU A 35 -5.95 7.29 -0.03
N ALA A 36 -5.94 7.67 1.26
CA ALA A 36 -7.04 8.38 1.87
C ALA A 36 -7.28 9.76 1.23
N ALA A 37 -6.23 10.46 0.82
CA ALA A 37 -6.35 11.72 0.10
C ALA A 37 -6.97 11.52 -1.30
N VAL A 38 -6.59 10.47 -2.02
CA VAL A 38 -7.20 10.08 -3.31
C VAL A 38 -8.69 9.79 -3.11
N LEU A 39 -9.05 9.00 -2.10
CA LEU A 39 -10.44 8.68 -1.76
C LEU A 39 -11.30 9.93 -1.53
N LYS A 40 -10.76 10.96 -0.86
CA LYS A 40 -11.45 12.24 -0.63
C LYS A 40 -11.69 13.05 -1.91
N ARG A 41 -10.92 12.81 -2.98
CA ARG A 41 -11.05 13.52 -4.26
C ARG A 41 -12.04 12.87 -5.22
N ILE A 42 -12.50 11.66 -4.92
CA ILE A 42 -13.45 10.93 -5.76
C ILE A 42 -14.85 11.55 -5.59
N PRO A 43 -15.52 11.98 -6.68
CA PRO A 43 -16.85 12.57 -6.62
C PRO A 43 -17.86 11.62 -5.97
N ASP A 44 -18.71 12.15 -5.08
CA ASP A 44 -19.75 11.35 -4.41
C ASP A 44 -20.78 10.75 -5.38
N LYS A 45 -20.92 11.33 -6.58
CA LYS A 45 -21.77 10.82 -7.67
C LYS A 45 -21.30 9.48 -8.27
N GLU A 46 -20.07 9.04 -7.98
CA GLU A 46 -19.49 7.80 -8.51
C GLU A 46 -18.95 6.90 -7.38
N PRO A 47 -19.83 6.34 -6.52
CA PRO A 47 -19.42 5.58 -5.33
C PRO A 47 -18.60 4.33 -5.67
N TRP A 48 -18.81 3.73 -6.84
CA TRP A 48 -18.04 2.57 -7.30
C TRP A 48 -16.52 2.84 -7.38
N LYS A 49 -16.12 4.09 -7.67
CA LYS A 49 -14.71 4.49 -7.69
C LYS A 49 -14.08 4.44 -6.31
N LYS A 50 -14.85 4.69 -5.24
CA LYS A 50 -14.37 4.56 -3.85
C LYS A 50 -14.20 3.09 -3.47
N ASN A 51 -15.10 2.22 -3.94
CA ASN A 51 -15.06 0.78 -3.66
C ASN A 51 -13.82 0.07 -4.23
N MET A 52 -13.21 0.58 -5.30
CA MET A 52 -11.94 0.04 -5.83
C MET A 52 -10.77 0.12 -4.83
N PHE A 53 -10.85 1.01 -3.83
CA PHE A 53 -9.81 1.17 -2.81
C PHE A 53 -10.14 0.45 -1.51
N VAL A 54 -11.32 -0.16 -1.41
CA VAL A 54 -11.69 -1.03 -0.29
C VAL A 54 -11.10 -2.40 -0.57
N ILE A 55 -10.12 -2.79 0.23
CA ILE A 55 -9.62 -4.17 0.25
C ILE A 55 -10.62 -4.97 1.09
N GLY A 56 -11.35 -5.88 0.45
CA GLY A 56 -12.25 -6.84 1.11
C GLY A 56 -11.52 -8.08 1.59
#